data_AF-A0A1C5UU53-F1
#
_entry.id   AF-A0A1C5UU53-F1
#
_cell.length_a   1.000
_cell.length_b   1.000
_cell.length_c   1.000
_cell.angle_alpha   90.00
_cell.angle_beta   90.00
_cell.angle_gamma   90.00
#
_symmetry.space_group_name_H-M   'P 1'
#
loop_
_entity.id
_entity.type
_entity.pdbx_description
1 polymer ?
#
loop_
_entity_poly.entity_id
_entity_poly.type
_entity_poly.pdbx_seq_one_letter_code
_entity_poly.pdbx_strand_id
1 'polypeptide(L)'
;MRTDITVKEYDIHELADYINWIYFFHAWGFQPKYSSIADIHGCDGCRAMWLVSFKEDERPKASEAMQLHKEAQRMLNSLDGRFKVYAMYRLMDANSDGDNLIMEGTRFPLLRQQSRVKDSDPFLCLSDFVRPASYGMTDTVGCFATTIDPEMEKEFEDDDYKHMLCKTLAERLAEAAAEKIHETIRKSVWGYAPDENLSVKELLDEKYCGIRPAVGYPSLPDISVNFLLDDLLDMKRIGITLTENGMMHPHASVSGLMFAHPQSRYFSVGKIDEVQLADYAERRGKTADEMRKYLRANVG
;
A
#
# COMPACT_ATOMS: atom_id res chain seq x y z
N MET A 1 3.17 -20.04 10.48
CA MET A 1 1.72 -20.19 10.22
C MET A 1 1.53 -20.01 8.74
N ARG A 2 0.86 -20.94 8.04
CA ARG A 2 0.83 -20.94 6.58
C ARG A 2 -0.60 -20.87 6.06
N THR A 3 -0.77 -20.20 4.93
CA THR A 3 -2.01 -20.26 4.15
C THR A 3 -1.69 -20.63 2.71
N ASP A 4 -2.66 -21.22 2.03
CA ASP A 4 -2.67 -21.21 0.57
C ASP A 4 -2.86 -19.77 0.06
N ILE A 5 -2.61 -19.57 -1.24
CA ILE A 5 -2.96 -18.31 -1.91
C ILE A 5 -4.48 -18.13 -1.80
N THR A 6 -4.89 -17.09 -1.08
CA THR A 6 -6.30 -16.79 -0.84
C THR A 6 -6.69 -15.53 -1.59
N VAL A 7 -7.78 -15.60 -2.36
CA VAL A 7 -8.37 -14.47 -3.09
C VAL A 7 -9.64 -14.01 -2.37
N LYS A 8 -9.84 -12.70 -2.34
CA LYS A 8 -11.04 -12.01 -1.85
C LYS A 8 -11.51 -11.03 -2.90
N GLU A 9 -12.82 -10.90 -3.00
CA GLU A 9 -13.50 -9.94 -3.84
C GLU A 9 -14.30 -9.03 -2.92
N TYR A 10 -14.30 -7.74 -3.22
CA TYR A 10 -15.05 -6.73 -2.50
C TYR A 10 -15.94 -5.97 -3.46
N ASP A 11 -17.15 -5.67 -2.99
CA ASP A 11 -17.92 -4.58 -3.55
C ASP A 11 -17.25 -3.22 -3.23
N ILE A 12 -17.59 -2.17 -3.98
CA ILE A 12 -16.99 -0.85 -3.79
C ILE A 12 -17.49 -0.22 -2.47
N HIS A 13 -18.78 -0.39 -2.16
CA HIS A 13 -19.35 0.14 -0.91
C HIS A 13 -18.70 -0.48 0.34
N GLU A 14 -18.20 -1.70 0.23
CA GLU A 14 -17.47 -2.42 1.26
C GLU A 14 -16.08 -1.86 1.57
N LEU A 15 -15.55 -1.00 0.70
CA LEU A 15 -14.23 -0.36 0.79
C LEU A 15 -14.32 1.15 1.00
N ALA A 16 -15.50 1.75 0.79
CA ALA A 16 -15.69 3.20 0.81
C ALA A 16 -15.18 3.86 2.10
N ASP A 17 -15.41 3.21 3.25
CA ASP A 17 -14.94 3.70 4.55
C ASP A 17 -13.40 3.62 4.67
N TYR A 18 -12.75 2.65 4.04
CA TYR A 18 -11.30 2.47 4.08
C TYR A 18 -10.53 3.41 3.14
N ILE A 19 -11.22 4.29 2.39
CA ILE A 19 -10.58 5.26 1.51
C ILE A 19 -9.88 6.34 2.33
N ASN A 20 -8.56 6.46 2.15
CA ASN A 20 -7.82 7.60 2.68
C ASN A 20 -7.99 8.82 1.76
N TRP A 21 -8.93 9.69 2.15
CA TRP A 21 -9.28 10.90 1.41
C TRP A 21 -8.17 11.96 1.38
N ILE A 22 -7.20 11.94 2.30
CA ILE A 22 -6.06 12.88 2.26
C ILE A 22 -5.32 12.74 0.93
N TYR A 23 -5.02 11.51 0.53
CA TYR A 23 -4.30 11.24 -0.72
C TYR A 23 -5.16 11.48 -1.96
N PHE A 24 -6.47 11.21 -1.88
CA PHE A 24 -7.41 11.59 -2.94
C PHE A 24 -7.33 13.10 -3.20
N PHE A 25 -7.49 13.92 -2.16
CA PHE A 25 -7.45 15.37 -2.29
C PHE A 25 -6.08 15.89 -2.72
N HIS A 26 -5.00 15.26 -2.26
CA HIS A 26 -3.65 15.60 -2.69
C HIS A 26 -3.45 15.41 -4.21
N ALA A 27 -3.98 14.33 -4.79
CA ALA A 27 -3.95 14.09 -6.24
C ALA A 27 -4.66 15.21 -7.04
N TRP A 28 -5.63 15.88 -6.42
CA TRP A 28 -6.36 17.02 -6.97
C TRP A 28 -5.80 18.40 -6.56
N GLY A 29 -4.60 18.46 -5.96
CA GLY A 29 -3.95 19.72 -5.59
C GLY A 29 -4.57 20.44 -4.39
N PHE A 30 -5.32 19.73 -3.55
CA PHE A 30 -5.83 20.24 -2.29
C PHE A 30 -4.85 19.97 -1.14
N GLN A 31 -4.78 20.92 -0.21
CA GLN A 31 -4.06 20.72 1.04
C GLN A 31 -4.80 19.69 1.93
N PRO A 32 -4.08 18.91 2.76
CA PRO A 32 -4.68 17.86 3.59
C PRO A 32 -5.89 18.31 4.42
N LYS A 33 -5.92 19.56 4.91
CA LYS A 33 -7.02 20.10 5.72
C LYS A 33 -8.40 19.99 5.05
N TYR A 34 -8.47 20.05 3.72
CA TYR A 34 -9.75 19.97 2.98
C TYR A 34 -10.33 18.55 2.96
N SER A 35 -9.51 17.52 3.21
CA SER A 35 -9.98 16.12 3.28
C SER A 35 -10.89 15.84 4.47
N SER A 36 -10.86 16.70 5.50
CA SER A 36 -11.74 16.59 6.68
C SER A 36 -13.24 16.66 6.34
N ILE A 37 -13.61 17.05 5.11
CA ILE A 37 -14.99 16.92 4.62
C ILE A 37 -15.49 15.46 4.59
N ALA A 38 -14.58 14.49 4.45
CA ALA A 38 -14.91 13.08 4.49
C ALA A 38 -15.27 12.60 5.92
N ASP A 39 -14.77 13.29 6.95
CA ASP A 39 -14.98 12.94 8.36
C ASP A 39 -16.30 13.49 8.93
N ILE A 40 -16.95 14.43 8.24
CA ILE A 40 -18.17 15.05 8.75
C ILE A 40 -19.41 14.23 8.38
N HIS A 41 -20.39 14.27 9.28
CA HIS A 41 -21.72 13.73 8.96
C HIS A 41 -22.30 14.44 7.72
N GLY A 42 -22.91 13.67 6.80
CA GLY A 42 -23.33 14.16 5.48
C GLY A 42 -24.51 15.15 5.46
N CYS A 43 -24.88 15.73 6.60
CA CYS A 43 -26.00 16.64 6.72
C CYS A 43 -25.66 18.06 6.22
N ASP A 44 -26.66 18.78 5.69
CA ASP A 44 -26.44 20.13 5.17
C ASP A 44 -25.94 21.11 6.24
N GLY A 45 -26.44 20.99 7.47
CA GLY A 45 -25.95 21.78 8.60
C GLY A 45 -24.48 21.49 8.93
N CYS A 46 -24.07 20.22 8.87
CA CYS A 46 -22.71 19.75 9.13
C CYS A 46 -21.74 20.32 8.08
N ARG A 47 -22.14 20.26 6.79
CA ARG A 47 -21.39 20.81 5.67
C ARG A 47 -21.27 22.33 5.75
N ALA A 48 -22.35 23.02 6.11
CA ALA A 48 -22.32 24.47 6.31
C ALA A 48 -21.37 24.86 7.45
N MET A 49 -21.42 24.15 8.58
CA MET A 49 -20.51 24.38 9.71
C MET A 49 -19.05 24.13 9.34
N TRP A 50 -18.78 23.05 8.60
CA TRP A 50 -17.43 22.76 8.09
C TRP A 50 -16.93 23.88 7.18
N LEU A 51 -17.75 24.37 6.26
CA LEU A 51 -17.36 25.46 5.36
C LEU A 51 -17.05 26.76 6.11
N VAL A 52 -17.87 27.11 7.11
CA VAL A 52 -17.70 28.33 7.92
C VAL A 52 -16.47 28.24 8.84
N SER A 53 -15.98 27.02 9.14
CA SER A 53 -14.75 26.82 9.92
C SER A 53 -13.48 27.32 9.22
N PHE A 54 -13.53 27.50 7.89
CA PHE A 54 -12.43 28.08 7.12
C PHE A 54 -12.49 29.62 7.10
N LYS A 55 -11.31 30.23 6.97
CA LYS A 55 -11.18 31.67 6.75
C LYS A 55 -11.87 32.08 5.46
N GLU A 56 -12.38 33.31 5.39
CA GLU A 56 -13.20 33.77 4.26
C GLU A 56 -12.52 33.60 2.90
N ASP A 57 -11.22 33.82 2.82
CA ASP A 57 -10.38 33.65 1.63
C ASP A 57 -10.20 32.18 1.21
N GLU A 58 -10.36 31.24 2.13
CA GLU A 58 -10.22 29.79 1.89
C GLU A 58 -11.56 29.11 1.57
N ARG A 59 -12.70 29.77 1.88
CA ARG A 59 -14.04 29.22 1.66
C ARG A 59 -14.34 28.83 0.21
N PRO A 60 -13.93 29.59 -0.84
CA PRO A 60 -14.13 29.15 -2.22
C PRO A 60 -13.49 27.79 -2.50
N LYS A 61 -12.23 27.61 -2.08
CA LYS A 61 -11.50 26.33 -2.25
C LYS A 61 -12.11 25.21 -1.39
N ALA A 62 -12.56 25.51 -0.18
CA ALA A 62 -13.31 24.54 0.63
C ALA A 62 -14.62 24.10 -0.05
N SER A 63 -15.34 25.01 -0.70
CA SER A 63 -16.54 24.69 -1.48
C SER A 63 -16.23 23.79 -2.68
N GLU A 64 -15.13 24.03 -3.40
CA GLU A 64 -14.67 23.15 -4.48
C GLU A 64 -14.34 21.75 -3.96
N ALA A 65 -13.63 21.65 -2.83
CA ALA A 65 -13.32 20.37 -2.20
C ALA A 65 -14.59 19.59 -1.80
N MET A 66 -15.59 20.29 -1.27
CA MET A 66 -16.89 19.70 -0.92
C MET A 66 -17.61 19.18 -2.16
N GLN A 67 -17.59 19.92 -3.27
CA GLN A 67 -18.21 19.51 -4.52
C GLN A 67 -17.48 18.29 -5.11
N LEU A 68 -16.15 18.31 -5.13
CA LEU A 68 -15.33 17.18 -5.60
C LEU A 68 -15.62 15.91 -4.79
N HIS A 69 -15.68 15.99 -3.45
CA HIS A 69 -16.03 14.84 -2.61
C HIS A 69 -17.44 14.31 -2.92
N LYS A 70 -18.41 15.20 -3.11
CA LYS A 70 -19.78 14.82 -3.47
C LYS A 70 -19.85 14.10 -4.82
N GLU A 71 -19.08 14.54 -5.80
CA GLU A 71 -18.99 13.91 -7.11
C GLU A 71 -18.26 12.57 -7.04
N ALA A 72 -17.18 12.49 -6.26
CA ALA A 72 -16.47 11.26 -5.97
C ALA A 72 -17.39 10.19 -5.35
N GLN A 73 -18.17 10.56 -4.33
CA GLN A 73 -19.16 9.66 -3.71
C GLN A 73 -20.24 9.18 -4.70
N ARG A 74 -20.74 10.08 -5.56
CA ARG A 74 -21.70 9.70 -6.61
C ARG A 74 -21.08 8.73 -7.62
N MET A 75 -19.82 8.95 -7.99
CA MET A 75 -19.11 8.07 -8.91
C MET A 75 -18.90 6.69 -8.28
N LEU A 76 -18.42 6.61 -7.03
CA LEU A 76 -18.29 5.35 -6.29
C LEU A 76 -19.61 4.56 -6.30
N ASN A 77 -20.72 5.21 -5.98
CA ASN A 77 -22.05 4.59 -6.01
C ASN A 77 -22.48 4.13 -7.41
N SER A 78 -22.06 4.84 -8.46
CA SER A 78 -22.38 4.47 -9.84
C SER A 78 -21.53 3.31 -10.37
N LEU A 79 -20.35 3.10 -9.79
CA LEU A 79 -19.43 2.01 -10.12
C LEU A 79 -19.73 0.75 -9.30
N ASP A 80 -20.28 0.91 -8.09
CA ASP A 80 -20.67 -0.20 -7.22
C ASP A 80 -21.68 -1.13 -7.91
N GLY A 81 -21.46 -2.44 -7.77
CA GLY A 81 -22.24 -3.47 -8.46
C GLY A 81 -21.91 -3.66 -9.95
N ARG A 82 -21.20 -2.71 -10.60
CA ARG A 82 -20.66 -2.88 -11.96
C ARG A 82 -19.24 -3.45 -11.96
N PHE A 83 -18.45 -3.05 -10.97
CA PHE A 83 -17.05 -3.44 -10.84
C PHE A 83 -16.77 -4.00 -9.45
N LYS A 84 -15.74 -4.86 -9.39
CA LYS A 84 -15.22 -5.43 -8.14
C LYS A 84 -13.80 -4.92 -7.88
N VAL A 85 -13.39 -5.05 -6.63
CA VAL A 85 -11.99 -4.87 -6.22
C VAL A 85 -11.50 -6.18 -5.63
N TYR A 86 -10.35 -6.62 -6.10
CA TYR A 86 -9.76 -7.91 -5.76
C TYR A 86 -8.61 -7.71 -4.79
N ALA A 87 -8.50 -8.61 -3.83
CA ALA A 87 -7.36 -8.73 -2.95
C ALA A 87 -6.89 -10.18 -2.91
N MET A 88 -5.59 -10.38 -2.78
CA MET A 88 -5.01 -11.68 -2.53
C MET A 88 -3.92 -11.59 -1.49
N TYR A 89 -3.72 -12.67 -0.75
CA TYR A 89 -2.65 -12.77 0.22
C TYR A 89 -2.16 -14.19 0.41
N ARG A 90 -1.00 -14.30 1.03
CA ARG A 90 -0.42 -15.56 1.48
C ARG A 90 0.43 -15.34 2.72
N LEU A 91 0.22 -16.12 3.77
CA LEU A 91 1.13 -16.19 4.92
C LEU A 91 2.09 -17.37 4.72
N MET A 92 3.38 -17.10 4.87
CA MET A 92 4.44 -18.05 4.57
C MET A 92 5.37 -18.20 5.76
N ASP A 93 5.85 -19.41 5.95
CA ASP A 93 6.97 -19.62 6.86
C ASP A 93 8.20 -18.90 6.30
N ALA A 94 8.82 -18.10 7.17
CA ALA A 94 9.90 -17.23 6.79
C ALA A 94 10.92 -17.06 7.91
N ASN A 95 12.15 -16.75 7.53
CA ASN A 95 13.20 -16.32 8.45
C ASN A 95 14.09 -15.28 7.77
N SER A 96 14.80 -14.47 8.54
CA SER A 96 15.83 -13.58 7.98
C SER A 96 17.18 -14.29 7.87
N ASP A 97 17.94 -13.92 6.83
CA ASP A 97 19.33 -14.30 6.62
C ASP A 97 20.09 -13.07 6.11
N GLY A 98 20.70 -12.33 7.05
CA GLY A 98 21.23 -10.99 6.79
C GLY A 98 20.15 -10.03 6.32
N ASP A 99 20.38 -9.37 5.19
CA ASP A 99 19.45 -8.42 4.56
C ASP A 99 18.47 -9.12 3.59
N ASN A 100 18.16 -10.39 3.84
CA ASN A 100 17.21 -11.18 3.06
C ASN A 100 16.11 -11.74 3.96
N LEU A 101 14.96 -11.98 3.34
CA LEU A 101 13.97 -12.93 3.83
C LEU A 101 14.10 -14.23 3.04
N ILE A 102 14.04 -15.36 3.73
CA ILE A 102 13.89 -16.68 3.12
C ILE A 102 12.44 -17.09 3.33
N MET A 103 11.61 -17.00 2.29
CA MET A 103 10.18 -17.30 2.35
C MET A 103 9.90 -18.56 1.54
N GLU A 104 9.56 -19.66 2.22
CA GLU A 104 9.39 -20.98 1.59
C GLU A 104 10.55 -21.42 0.66
N GLY A 105 11.79 -21.06 1.04
CA GLY A 105 12.98 -21.38 0.25
C GLY A 105 13.30 -20.36 -0.85
N THR A 106 12.40 -19.42 -1.15
CA THR A 106 12.68 -18.28 -2.03
C THR A 106 13.43 -17.20 -1.26
N ARG A 107 14.59 -16.80 -1.78
CA ARG A 107 15.33 -15.64 -1.26
C ARG A 107 14.68 -14.36 -1.76
N PHE A 108 14.35 -13.46 -0.85
CA PHE A 108 13.82 -12.13 -1.12
C PHE A 108 14.77 -11.08 -0.54
N PRO A 109 15.65 -10.51 -1.38
CA PRO A 109 16.62 -9.51 -0.96
C PRO A 109 15.97 -8.17 -0.61
N LEU A 110 16.44 -7.56 0.48
CA LEU A 110 16.05 -6.24 0.98
C LEU A 110 17.26 -5.30 1.06
N LEU A 111 16.97 -4.01 1.22
CA LEU A 111 17.95 -2.94 1.40
C LEU A 111 17.97 -2.45 2.85
N ARG A 112 19.13 -1.96 3.27
CA ARG A 112 19.40 -1.42 4.59
C ARG A 112 19.77 0.05 4.52
N GLN A 113 19.28 0.82 5.49
CA GLN A 113 19.69 2.22 5.66
C GLN A 113 21.20 2.35 5.82
N GLN A 114 21.81 3.36 5.20
CA GLN A 114 23.21 3.76 5.42
C GLN A 114 23.34 5.16 6.03
N SER A 115 22.22 5.81 6.31
CA SER A 115 22.15 7.05 7.08
C SER A 115 21.17 6.90 8.25
N ARG A 116 21.44 7.63 9.33
CA ARG A 116 20.57 7.69 10.52
C ARG A 116 19.87 9.03 10.57
N VAL A 117 18.65 9.04 11.12
CA VAL A 117 17.96 10.29 11.44
C VAL A 117 18.56 10.89 12.71
N LYS A 118 18.82 10.05 13.72
CA LYS A 118 19.54 10.41 14.95
C LYS A 118 20.70 9.44 15.17
N ASP A 119 21.78 9.89 15.78
CA ASP A 119 22.98 9.07 15.99
C ASP A 119 22.71 7.76 16.76
N SER A 120 21.72 7.75 17.64
CA SER A 120 21.31 6.56 18.40
C SER A 120 20.48 5.55 17.62
N ASP A 121 19.94 5.93 16.45
CA ASP A 121 19.01 5.08 15.70
C ASP A 121 19.76 3.92 15.04
N PRO A 122 19.16 2.71 14.97
CA PRO A 122 19.72 1.63 14.19
C PRO A 122 19.62 1.93 12.68
N PHE A 123 20.46 1.27 11.89
CA PHE A 123 20.32 1.21 10.44
C PHE A 123 19.30 0.14 10.08
N LEU A 124 18.07 0.53 9.77
CA LEU A 124 16.97 -0.42 9.58
C LEU A 124 17.03 -1.14 8.23
N CYS A 125 16.68 -2.43 8.27
CA CYS A 125 16.27 -3.25 7.13
C CYS A 125 14.95 -3.94 7.49
N LEU A 126 14.09 -4.20 6.50
CA LEU A 126 12.83 -4.93 6.75
C LEU A 126 13.09 -6.35 7.29
N SER A 127 14.25 -6.96 7.00
CA SER A 127 14.61 -8.29 7.53
C SER A 127 14.80 -8.31 9.05
N ASP A 128 15.08 -7.15 9.66
CA ASP A 128 15.29 -7.02 11.11
C ASP A 128 14.02 -7.34 11.91
N PHE A 129 12.85 -7.27 11.28
CA PHE A 129 11.55 -7.54 11.88
C PHE A 129 11.11 -9.01 11.75
N VAL A 130 11.99 -9.89 11.27
CA VAL A 130 11.73 -11.32 11.10
C VAL A 130 12.83 -12.09 11.80
N ARG A 131 12.47 -13.13 12.54
CA ARG A 131 13.42 -13.94 13.30
C ARG A 131 14.53 -14.51 12.41
N PRO A 132 15.81 -14.38 12.80
CA PRO A 132 16.92 -14.93 12.04
C PRO A 132 16.87 -16.47 11.98
N ALA A 133 17.25 -17.03 10.83
CA ALA A 133 17.29 -18.48 10.62
C ALA A 133 18.23 -19.19 11.63
N SER A 134 19.26 -18.49 12.12
CA SER A 134 20.20 -18.99 13.13
C SER A 134 19.56 -19.31 14.48
N TYR A 135 18.35 -18.78 14.77
CA TYR A 135 17.61 -19.12 15.98
C TYR A 135 16.94 -20.50 15.92
N GLY A 136 16.91 -21.16 14.76
CA GLY A 136 16.31 -22.48 14.58
C GLY A 136 14.80 -22.53 14.82
N MET A 137 14.14 -21.36 14.88
CA MET A 137 12.70 -21.23 15.05
C MET A 137 12.11 -20.50 13.84
N THR A 138 11.07 -21.08 13.25
CA THR A 138 10.38 -20.51 12.10
C THR A 138 9.57 -19.28 12.50
N ASP A 139 9.64 -18.23 11.68
CA ASP A 139 8.78 -17.06 11.77
C ASP A 139 7.76 -17.05 10.61
N THR A 140 7.02 -15.96 10.45
CA THR A 140 6.04 -15.81 9.37
C THR A 140 6.15 -14.43 8.73
N VAL A 141 6.04 -14.38 7.41
CA VAL A 141 5.90 -13.16 6.63
C VAL A 141 4.70 -13.33 5.70
N GLY A 142 3.89 -12.29 5.57
CA GLY A 142 2.81 -12.25 4.59
C GLY A 142 3.23 -11.54 3.31
N CYS A 143 2.63 -11.94 2.19
CA CYS A 143 2.62 -11.18 0.94
C CYS A 143 1.18 -10.86 0.56
N PHE A 144 0.96 -9.75 -0.14
CA PHE A 144 -0.34 -9.38 -0.65
C PHE A 144 -0.25 -8.68 -2.00
N ALA A 145 -1.36 -8.73 -2.74
CA ALA A 145 -1.63 -7.85 -3.87
C ALA A 145 -3.11 -7.48 -3.91
N THR A 146 -3.43 -6.26 -4.33
CA THR A 146 -4.79 -5.78 -4.55
C THR A 146 -4.88 -5.08 -5.88
N THR A 147 -6.04 -5.15 -6.52
CA THR A 147 -6.30 -4.46 -7.79
C THR A 147 -7.78 -4.23 -7.98
N ILE A 148 -8.11 -3.26 -8.80
CA ILE A 148 -9.46 -3.02 -9.29
C ILE A 148 -9.74 -3.86 -10.55
N ASP A 149 -11.00 -4.01 -10.93
CA ASP A 149 -11.37 -4.60 -12.22
C ASP A 149 -10.75 -3.81 -13.39
N PRO A 150 -9.90 -4.40 -14.27
CA PRO A 150 -9.20 -3.67 -15.33
C PRO A 150 -10.07 -2.79 -16.22
N GLU A 151 -11.34 -3.16 -16.43
CA GLU A 151 -12.26 -2.36 -17.27
C GLU A 151 -12.63 -1.02 -16.63
N MET A 152 -12.51 -0.87 -15.30
CA MET A 152 -12.76 0.39 -14.59
C MET A 152 -11.77 1.48 -15.00
N GLU A 153 -10.53 1.16 -15.39
CA GLU A 153 -9.54 2.15 -15.85
C GLU A 153 -9.89 2.80 -17.19
N LYS A 154 -10.78 2.16 -17.97
CA LYS A 154 -11.25 2.61 -19.28
C LYS A 154 -12.57 3.38 -19.21
N GLU A 155 -13.18 3.49 -18.03
CA GLU A 155 -14.43 4.22 -17.89
C GLU A 155 -14.22 5.73 -18.15
N PHE A 156 -15.21 6.32 -18.82
CA PHE A 156 -15.28 7.75 -19.09
C PHE A 156 -14.13 8.31 -19.95
N GLU A 157 -13.49 7.52 -20.82
CA GLU A 157 -12.40 8.00 -21.72
C GLU A 157 -12.78 9.23 -22.57
N ASP A 158 -14.07 9.43 -22.87
CA ASP A 158 -14.57 10.60 -23.61
C ASP A 158 -14.78 11.87 -22.76
N ASP A 159 -14.54 11.80 -21.44
CA ASP A 159 -14.72 12.90 -20.47
C ASP A 159 -13.51 12.97 -19.52
N ASP A 160 -12.53 13.82 -19.85
CA ASP A 160 -11.26 13.96 -19.12
C ASP A 160 -11.43 14.11 -17.61
N TYR A 161 -12.43 14.88 -17.17
CA TYR A 161 -12.69 15.11 -15.75
C TYR A 161 -13.17 13.83 -15.07
N LYS A 162 -14.19 13.17 -15.62
CA LYS A 162 -14.71 11.93 -15.04
C LYS A 162 -13.71 10.79 -15.13
N HIS A 163 -12.91 10.75 -16.20
CA HIS A 163 -11.86 9.76 -16.37
C HIS A 163 -10.79 9.90 -15.28
N MET A 164 -10.31 11.12 -15.04
CA MET A 164 -9.34 11.39 -13.97
C MET A 164 -9.94 11.12 -12.58
N LEU A 165 -11.22 11.45 -12.36
CA LEU A 165 -11.92 11.13 -11.12
C LEU A 165 -12.04 9.63 -10.90
N CYS A 166 -12.40 8.86 -11.93
CA CYS A 166 -12.48 7.40 -11.88
C CYS A 166 -11.11 6.79 -11.59
N LYS A 167 -10.05 7.22 -12.29
CA LYS A 167 -8.67 6.76 -12.04
C LYS A 167 -8.20 7.06 -10.63
N THR A 168 -8.44 8.27 -10.12
CA THR A 168 -8.07 8.62 -8.74
C THR A 168 -8.80 7.73 -7.74
N LEU A 169 -10.09 7.46 -7.97
CA LEU A 169 -10.88 6.57 -7.10
C LEU A 169 -10.42 5.11 -7.21
N ALA A 170 -10.06 4.64 -8.40
CA ALA A 170 -9.53 3.30 -8.62
C ALA A 170 -8.27 3.05 -7.77
N GLU A 171 -7.32 3.99 -7.78
CA GLU A 171 -6.13 3.90 -6.93
C GLU A 171 -6.49 3.88 -5.44
N ARG A 172 -7.44 4.73 -5.02
CA ARG A 172 -7.91 4.74 -3.63
C ARG A 172 -8.58 3.43 -3.22
N LEU A 173 -9.32 2.80 -4.13
CA LEU A 173 -9.99 1.52 -3.89
C LEU A 173 -8.99 0.37 -3.76
N ALA A 174 -7.94 0.34 -4.58
CA ALA A 174 -6.88 -0.66 -4.44
C ALA A 174 -6.16 -0.56 -3.07
N GLU A 175 -5.85 0.66 -2.62
CA GLU A 175 -5.29 0.92 -1.29
C GLU A 175 -6.26 0.58 -0.15
N ALA A 176 -7.54 0.93 -0.31
CA ALA A 176 -8.59 0.59 0.65
C ALA A 176 -8.76 -0.93 0.81
N ALA A 177 -8.69 -1.68 -0.30
CA ALA A 177 -8.68 -3.15 -0.26
C ALA A 177 -7.45 -3.69 0.48
N ALA A 178 -6.28 -3.04 0.33
CA ALA A 178 -5.06 -3.43 1.04
C ALA A 178 -5.19 -3.20 2.55
N GLU A 179 -5.83 -2.10 2.98
CA GLU A 179 -6.11 -1.84 4.39
C GLU A 179 -7.11 -2.86 4.97
N LYS A 180 -8.23 -3.09 4.28
CA LYS A 180 -9.28 -4.02 4.74
C LYS A 180 -8.81 -5.46 4.83
N ILE A 181 -8.05 -5.94 3.83
CA ILE A 181 -7.50 -7.30 3.89
C ILE A 181 -6.43 -7.41 4.98
N HIS A 182 -5.63 -6.37 5.20
CA HIS A 182 -4.64 -6.37 6.27
C HIS A 182 -5.32 -6.46 7.64
N GLU A 183 -6.36 -5.66 7.89
CA GLU A 183 -7.15 -5.76 9.14
C GLU A 183 -7.68 -7.18 9.37
N THR A 184 -8.29 -7.78 8.33
CA THR A 184 -8.78 -9.17 8.38
C THR A 184 -7.66 -10.16 8.73
N ILE A 185 -6.47 -9.95 8.16
CA ILE A 185 -5.31 -10.79 8.42
C ILE A 185 -4.83 -10.65 9.86
N ARG A 186 -4.69 -9.43 10.39
CA ARG A 186 -4.24 -9.21 11.78
C ARG A 186 -5.18 -9.86 12.79
N LYS A 187 -6.49 -9.70 12.59
CA LYS A 187 -7.53 -10.12 13.55
C LYS A 187 -7.83 -11.61 13.49
N SER A 188 -7.96 -12.15 12.27
CA SER A 188 -8.61 -13.47 12.09
C SER A 188 -7.74 -14.48 11.35
N VAL A 189 -6.93 -14.05 10.38
CA VAL A 189 -6.12 -15.00 9.59
C VAL A 189 -4.79 -15.27 10.26
N TRP A 190 -3.91 -14.28 10.40
CA TRP A 190 -2.69 -14.40 11.19
C TRP A 190 -3.02 -14.38 12.69
N GLY A 191 -4.03 -13.59 13.08
CA GLY A 191 -4.63 -13.67 14.41
C GLY A 191 -3.71 -13.22 15.55
N TYR A 192 -2.73 -12.36 15.28
CA TYR A 192 -1.87 -11.80 16.33
C TYR A 192 -2.52 -10.61 17.06
N ALA A 193 -3.66 -10.10 16.55
CA ALA A 193 -4.43 -9.02 17.18
C ALA A 193 -5.94 -9.31 17.16
N PRO A 194 -6.42 -10.41 17.77
CA PRO A 194 -7.83 -10.81 17.69
C PRO A 194 -8.78 -9.84 18.38
N ASP A 195 -8.30 -9.13 19.40
CA ASP A 195 -9.06 -8.15 20.18
C ASP A 195 -8.94 -6.71 19.64
N GLU A 196 -8.34 -6.52 18.45
CA GLU A 196 -8.21 -5.20 17.82
C GLU A 196 -9.60 -4.60 17.53
N ASN A 197 -9.87 -3.43 18.10
CA ASN A 197 -11.12 -2.69 17.93
C ASN A 197 -10.82 -1.22 17.63
N LEU A 198 -10.17 -0.99 16.49
CA LEU A 198 -9.81 0.34 16.01
C LEU A 198 -10.93 0.92 15.14
N SER A 199 -11.15 2.21 15.26
CA SER A 199 -11.94 2.94 14.27
C SER A 199 -11.19 3.00 12.93
N VAL A 200 -11.93 3.18 11.83
CA VAL A 200 -11.35 3.38 10.49
C VAL A 200 -10.30 4.48 10.47
N LYS A 201 -10.54 5.58 11.17
CA LYS A 201 -9.56 6.67 11.29
C LYS A 201 -8.27 6.21 11.96
N GLU A 202 -8.37 5.43 13.03
CA GLU A 202 -7.20 4.87 13.71
C GLU A 202 -6.47 3.82 12.87
N LEU A 203 -7.17 3.09 12.00
CA LEU A 203 -6.57 2.22 11.00
C LEU A 203 -5.74 3.03 9.99
N LEU A 204 -6.33 4.11 9.45
CA LEU A 204 -5.65 4.99 8.49
C LEU A 204 -4.48 5.79 9.12
N ASP A 205 -4.54 6.03 10.43
CA ASP A 205 -3.44 6.58 11.25
C ASP A 205 -2.43 5.50 11.68
N GLU A 206 -2.54 4.26 11.16
CA GLU A 206 -1.61 3.14 11.39
C GLU A 206 -1.47 2.76 12.88
N LYS A 207 -2.52 2.88 13.69
CA LYS A 207 -2.47 2.60 15.15
C LYS A 207 -2.49 1.12 15.53
N TYR A 208 -2.45 0.23 14.54
CA TYR A 208 -2.38 -1.21 14.77
C TYR A 208 -0.94 -1.70 14.95
N CYS A 209 -0.79 -2.93 15.45
CA CYS A 209 0.49 -3.62 15.49
C CYS A 209 0.84 -4.18 14.11
N GLY A 210 2.12 -4.12 13.72
CA GLY A 210 2.61 -4.62 12.43
C GLY A 210 2.58 -3.58 11.31
N ILE A 211 3.16 -3.93 10.16
CA ILE A 211 3.23 -3.05 8.97
C ILE A 211 2.98 -3.83 7.68
N ARG A 212 2.58 -3.12 6.62
CA ARG A 212 2.40 -3.67 5.27
C ARG A 212 3.18 -2.89 4.19
N PRO A 213 4.54 -2.90 4.20
CA PRO A 213 5.32 -2.12 3.24
C PRO A 213 5.02 -2.55 1.80
N ALA A 214 4.56 -1.58 1.01
CA ALA A 214 4.23 -1.75 -0.40
C ALA A 214 5.46 -1.47 -1.29
N VAL A 215 5.49 -2.12 -2.45
CA VAL A 215 6.55 -1.95 -3.44
C VAL A 215 6.53 -0.51 -4.00
N GLY A 216 7.72 0.08 -4.17
CA GLY A 216 7.90 1.46 -4.63
C GLY A 216 7.87 2.51 -3.51
N TYR A 217 7.41 2.15 -2.31
CA TYR A 217 7.44 3.04 -1.15
C TYR A 217 8.85 3.11 -0.52
N PRO A 218 9.14 4.11 0.33
CA PRO A 218 10.49 4.36 0.84
C PRO A 218 11.17 3.18 1.55
N SER A 219 10.40 2.27 2.17
CA SER A 219 10.91 1.07 2.85
C SER A 219 11.16 -0.12 1.90
N LEU A 220 10.55 -0.11 0.71
CA LEU A 220 10.66 -1.18 -0.30
C LEU A 220 10.70 -0.55 -1.72
N PRO A 221 11.75 0.24 -2.03
CA PRO A 221 11.73 1.15 -3.19
C PRO A 221 11.90 0.46 -4.55
N ASP A 222 12.41 -0.77 -4.58
CA ASP A 222 12.67 -1.49 -5.82
C ASP A 222 11.40 -2.08 -6.43
N ILE A 223 10.90 -1.47 -7.50
CA ILE A 223 9.70 -1.90 -8.23
C ILE A 223 9.86 -3.31 -8.82
N SER A 224 11.08 -3.73 -9.19
CA SER A 224 11.31 -5.05 -9.79
C SER A 224 11.07 -6.21 -8.82
N VAL A 225 10.92 -5.93 -7.52
CA VAL A 225 10.51 -6.92 -6.51
C VAL A 225 9.13 -7.51 -6.82
N ASN A 226 8.29 -6.82 -7.59
CA ASN A 226 7.01 -7.37 -8.03
C ASN A 226 7.13 -8.71 -8.75
N PHE A 227 8.21 -8.98 -9.49
CA PHE A 227 8.44 -10.29 -10.09
C PHE A 227 8.56 -11.40 -9.04
N LEU A 228 9.25 -11.12 -7.92
CA LEU A 228 9.36 -12.09 -6.81
C LEU A 228 8.02 -12.27 -6.11
N LEU A 229 7.25 -11.20 -5.94
CA LEU A 229 5.92 -11.28 -5.34
C LEU A 229 4.95 -12.05 -6.25
N ASP A 230 5.05 -11.91 -7.57
CA ASP A 230 4.23 -12.65 -8.54
C ASP A 230 4.56 -14.14 -8.53
N ASP A 231 5.84 -14.52 -8.42
CA ASP A 231 6.23 -15.93 -8.23
C ASP A 231 5.62 -16.55 -6.95
N LEU A 232 5.39 -15.74 -5.90
CA LEU A 232 4.86 -16.19 -4.61
C LEU A 232 3.34 -16.18 -4.52
N LEU A 233 2.68 -15.25 -5.24
CA LEU A 233 1.25 -14.98 -5.17
C LEU A 233 0.46 -15.40 -6.40
N ASP A 234 1.11 -15.58 -7.57
CA ASP A 234 0.46 -15.83 -8.86
C ASP A 234 -0.59 -14.74 -9.17
N MET A 235 -0.15 -13.48 -9.29
CA MET A 235 -1.01 -12.29 -9.27
C MET A 235 -2.01 -12.23 -10.44
N LYS A 236 -1.74 -12.95 -11.54
CA LYS A 236 -2.70 -13.13 -12.64
C LYS A 236 -4.04 -13.72 -12.19
N ARG A 237 -4.11 -14.40 -11.04
CA ARG A 237 -5.36 -14.91 -10.45
C ARG A 237 -6.38 -13.81 -10.15
N ILE A 238 -5.91 -12.60 -9.88
CA ILE A 238 -6.75 -11.43 -9.65
C ILE A 238 -6.65 -10.41 -10.81
N GLY A 239 -6.13 -10.84 -11.97
CA GLY A 239 -6.07 -10.00 -13.18
C GLY A 239 -4.86 -9.07 -13.26
N ILE A 240 -3.93 -9.12 -12.31
CA ILE A 240 -2.69 -8.33 -12.38
C ILE A 240 -1.71 -8.98 -13.35
N THR A 241 -1.13 -8.16 -14.21
CA THR A 241 0.01 -8.52 -15.06
C THR A 241 1.18 -7.58 -14.80
N LEU A 242 2.40 -8.05 -15.02
CA LEU A 242 3.61 -7.25 -14.87
C LEU A 242 4.16 -6.84 -16.23
N THR A 243 4.50 -5.56 -16.36
CA THR A 243 5.32 -5.06 -17.46
C THR A 243 6.75 -5.61 -17.37
N GLU A 244 7.56 -5.42 -18.41
CA GLU A 244 8.98 -5.80 -18.43
C GLU A 244 9.82 -5.19 -17.30
N ASN A 245 9.36 -4.08 -16.71
CA ASN A 245 10.02 -3.37 -15.61
C ASN A 245 9.36 -3.63 -14.24
N GLY A 246 8.41 -4.57 -14.16
CA GLY A 246 7.75 -4.92 -12.89
C GLY A 246 6.68 -3.94 -12.43
N MET A 247 6.30 -2.94 -13.25
CA MET A 247 5.09 -2.17 -12.98
C MET A 247 3.86 -3.05 -13.18
N MET A 248 2.88 -2.93 -12.29
CA MET A 248 1.63 -3.68 -12.33
C MET A 248 0.63 -3.03 -13.30
N HIS A 249 -0.15 -3.88 -13.96
CA HIS A 249 -1.33 -3.51 -14.72
C HIS A 249 -2.51 -4.38 -14.26
N PRO A 250 -3.67 -3.82 -13.83
CA PRO A 250 -4.04 -2.39 -13.84
C PRO A 250 -3.09 -1.48 -13.04
N HIS A 251 -3.00 -0.20 -13.42
CA HIS A 251 -2.16 0.77 -12.70
C HIS A 251 -2.63 0.95 -11.27
N ALA A 252 -3.94 0.95 -11.04
CA ALA A 252 -4.56 0.92 -9.73
C ALA A 252 -4.44 -0.48 -9.10
N SER A 253 -3.21 -0.84 -8.75
CA SER A 253 -2.85 -2.06 -8.03
C SER A 253 -1.83 -1.75 -6.94
N VAL A 254 -1.87 -2.51 -5.84
CA VAL A 254 -0.92 -2.42 -4.72
C VAL A 254 -0.38 -3.80 -4.42
N SER A 255 0.91 -3.93 -4.14
CA SER A 255 1.54 -5.19 -3.74
C SER A 255 2.58 -4.93 -2.67
N GLY A 256 2.84 -5.94 -1.83
CA GLY A 256 3.82 -5.78 -0.78
C GLY A 256 3.95 -6.96 0.16
N LEU A 257 4.60 -6.68 1.29
CA LEU A 257 4.84 -7.62 2.38
C LEU A 257 3.99 -7.24 3.60
N MET A 258 3.83 -8.16 4.54
CA MET A 258 3.19 -7.94 5.84
C MET A 258 4.06 -8.50 6.97
N PHE A 259 4.26 -7.70 8.02
CA PHE A 259 5.08 -8.04 9.18
C PHE A 259 4.25 -7.88 10.45
N ALA A 260 4.33 -8.86 11.35
CA ALA A 260 3.58 -8.86 12.61
C ALA A 260 4.41 -8.37 13.82
N HIS A 261 5.71 -8.10 13.63
CA HIS A 261 6.57 -7.73 14.75
C HIS A 261 6.13 -6.40 15.39
N PRO A 262 5.95 -6.32 16.72
CA PRO A 262 5.38 -5.14 17.37
C PRO A 262 6.25 -3.88 17.31
N GLN A 263 7.54 -4.03 17.00
CA GLN A 263 8.45 -2.90 16.79
C GLN A 263 8.71 -2.60 15.31
N SER A 264 8.04 -3.31 14.41
CA SER A 264 8.07 -2.99 12.98
C SER A 264 7.46 -1.62 12.75
N ARG A 265 8.07 -0.86 11.83
CA ARG A 265 7.68 0.52 11.53
C ARG A 265 8.12 0.88 10.13
N TYR A 266 7.38 1.77 9.49
CA TYR A 266 7.80 2.34 8.22
C TYR A 266 9.07 3.19 8.39
N PHE A 267 9.95 3.12 7.40
CA PHE A 267 11.19 3.90 7.34
C PHE A 267 11.54 4.17 5.87
N SER A 268 12.42 5.13 5.64
CA SER A 268 13.01 5.34 4.31
C SER A 268 14.39 4.70 4.27
N VAL A 269 14.63 3.81 3.31
CA VAL A 269 15.97 3.25 3.04
C VAL A 269 16.98 4.38 2.80
N GLY A 270 16.55 5.45 2.14
CA GLY A 270 17.41 6.60 1.82
C GLY A 270 18.43 6.28 0.74
N LYS A 271 19.61 6.91 0.85
CA LYS A 271 20.72 6.70 -0.08
C LYS A 271 21.52 5.45 0.29
N ILE A 272 21.92 4.69 -0.72
CA ILE A 272 22.80 3.51 -0.64
C ILE A 272 24.05 3.74 -1.50
N ASP A 273 25.17 3.26 -1.01
CA ASP A 273 26.46 3.29 -1.69
C ASP A 273 26.58 2.19 -2.75
N GLU A 274 27.64 2.28 -3.55
CA GLU A 274 27.95 1.32 -4.60
C GLU A 274 28.25 -0.09 -4.06
N VAL A 275 28.67 -0.21 -2.79
CA VAL A 275 28.93 -1.51 -2.15
C VAL A 275 27.63 -2.25 -1.90
N GLN A 276 26.63 -1.59 -1.30
CA GLN A 276 25.33 -2.20 -1.06
C GLN A 276 24.57 -2.42 -2.37
N LEU A 277 24.71 -1.54 -3.36
CA LEU A 277 24.11 -1.75 -4.68
C LEU A 277 24.65 -3.03 -5.34
N ALA A 278 25.97 -3.24 -5.31
CA ALA A 278 26.59 -4.43 -5.87
C ALA A 278 26.17 -5.71 -5.13
N ASP A 279 26.17 -5.69 -3.79
CA ASP A 279 25.69 -6.81 -2.96
C ASP A 279 24.21 -7.13 -3.22
N TYR A 280 23.35 -6.10 -3.25
CA TYR A 280 21.92 -6.27 -3.53
C TYR A 280 21.68 -6.88 -4.92
N ALA A 281 22.41 -6.40 -5.93
CA ALA A 281 22.32 -6.91 -7.29
C ALA A 281 22.74 -8.39 -7.37
N GLU A 282 23.84 -8.78 -6.73
CA GLU A 282 24.27 -10.17 -6.65
C GLU A 282 23.20 -11.05 -5.98
N ARG A 283 22.65 -10.61 -4.84
CA ARG A 283 21.58 -11.34 -4.14
C ARG A 283 20.30 -11.47 -4.97
N ARG A 284 20.04 -10.51 -5.86
CA ARG A 284 18.94 -10.52 -6.84
C ARG A 284 19.25 -11.30 -8.12
N GLY A 285 20.47 -11.80 -8.29
CA GLY A 285 20.90 -12.47 -9.52
C GLY A 285 20.96 -11.52 -10.74
N LYS A 286 21.25 -10.24 -10.50
CA LYS A 286 21.29 -9.17 -11.51
C LYS A 286 22.62 -8.43 -11.46
N THR A 287 22.88 -7.60 -12.45
CA THR A 287 24.03 -6.68 -12.43
C THR A 287 23.72 -5.40 -11.67
N ALA A 288 24.74 -4.75 -11.11
CA ALA A 288 24.59 -3.46 -10.43
C ALA A 288 23.99 -2.38 -11.37
N ASP A 289 24.37 -2.41 -12.66
CA ASP A 289 23.86 -1.47 -13.67
C ASP A 289 22.36 -1.66 -13.96
N GLU A 290 21.87 -2.90 -13.95
CA GLU A 290 20.43 -3.17 -14.04
C GLU A 290 19.70 -2.66 -12.80
N MET A 291 20.22 -2.95 -11.61
CA MET A 291 19.58 -2.52 -10.36
C MET A 291 19.61 -1.01 -10.16
N ARG A 292 20.63 -0.32 -10.68
CA ARG A 292 20.71 1.15 -10.65
C ARG A 292 19.54 1.82 -11.36
N LYS A 293 18.94 1.16 -12.36
CA LYS A 293 17.75 1.70 -13.07
C LYS A 293 16.54 1.75 -12.14
N TYR A 294 16.32 0.71 -11.34
CA TYR A 294 15.22 0.64 -10.37
C TYR A 294 15.48 1.51 -9.13
N LEU A 295 16.74 1.59 -8.70
CA LEU A 295 17.15 2.28 -7.48
C LEU A 295 17.75 3.66 -7.73
N ARG A 296 17.43 4.30 -8.87
CA ARG A 296 18.02 5.60 -9.26
C ARG A 296 17.84 6.68 -8.18
N ALA A 297 16.69 6.69 -7.51
CA ALA A 297 16.41 7.63 -6.42
C ALA A 297 17.21 7.31 -5.15
N ASN A 298 17.65 6.06 -4.97
CA ASN A 298 18.33 5.54 -3.79
C ASN A 298 19.85 5.45 -3.96
N VAL A 299 20.40 5.41 -5.17
CA VAL A 299 21.87 5.41 -5.34
C VAL A 299 22.42 6.83 -5.10
N GLY A 300 23.48 6.96 -4.30
CA GLY A 300 24.06 8.25 -3.90
C GLY A 300 25.51 8.14 -3.43
#